data_AF-A0A0L8VBT6-F1
#
_entry.id   AF-A0A0L8VBT6-F1
#
_cell.length_a   1.000
_cell.length_b   1.000
_cell.length_c   1.000
_cell.angle_alpha   90.00
_cell.angle_beta   90.00
_cell.angle_gamma   90.00
#
_symmetry.space_group_name_H-M   'P 1'
#
loop_
_entity.id
_entity.type
_entity.pdbx_description
1 polymer ?
#
loop_
_entity_poly.entity_id
_entity_poly.type
_entity_poly.pdbx_seq_one_letter_code
_entity_poly.pdbx_strand_id
1 'polypeptide(L)'
;MEQIVEILKSLLQPGSVLLIVVLLLIFNSWLFNRLQSVKSDTSIAKRTVSFLLVLLGTLSFILVLPIEKSLKGQILSFLGIIISAGIALSSTTVLGNLIAGIMNNSMKRFRNGDLISVDQMQGRVTKKSIFHTEIQLEDSNFITIPNLYIATHPVKLTRKTNTVISTTVSLGYDVPRGKIEAALKKAASATGLNDPYVYITELGDYSVVYKVHGFLEDTNKYFSTISLLNGNVMDLLHEQGIEIVSPTFMNQRRVDETEFIPKKEKSKPENDTGPSPEELIFDEAIESEKIEKKKDFLDELVEKQETLKKELNETKDEVEIKRLKALIDKTGKQMERLEESIQKQADKPEKK
;
A
#
# COMPACT_ATOMS: atom_id res chain seq x y z
N MET A 1 -0.20 -47.77 64.35
CA MET A 1 -1.07 -47.85 63.16
C MET A 1 -1.61 -46.46 62.81
N GLU A 2 -2.22 -45.73 63.74
CA GLU A 2 -2.78 -44.38 63.48
C GLU A 2 -1.75 -43.34 63.02
N GLN A 3 -0.59 -43.25 63.68
CA GLN A 3 0.50 -42.33 63.27
C GLN A 3 1.01 -42.59 61.84
N ILE A 4 1.04 -43.85 61.39
CA ILE A 4 1.48 -44.20 60.02
C ILE A 4 0.43 -43.75 59.00
N VAL A 5 -0.86 -43.90 59.31
CA VAL A 5 -1.96 -43.44 58.44
C VAL A 5 -2.01 -41.91 58.35
N GLU A 6 -1.67 -41.22 59.43
CA GLU A 6 -1.64 -39.75 59.48
C GLU A 6 -0.46 -39.17 58.66
N ILE A 7 0.72 -39.79 58.77
CA ILE A 7 1.89 -39.48 57.93
C ILE A 7 1.60 -39.79 56.45
N LEU A 8 0.92 -40.90 56.15
CA LEU A 8 0.54 -41.26 54.78
C LEU A 8 -0.45 -40.26 54.16
N LYS A 9 -1.43 -39.77 54.94
CA LYS A 9 -2.38 -38.74 54.52
C LYS A 9 -1.71 -37.37 54.31
N SER A 10 -0.77 -37.02 55.18
CA SER A 10 0.04 -35.79 55.07
C SER A 10 0.93 -35.79 53.81
N LEU A 11 1.44 -36.95 53.40
CA LEU A 11 2.25 -37.11 52.19
C LEU A 11 1.43 -37.26 50.90
N LEU A 12 0.14 -37.60 51.00
CA LEU A 12 -0.74 -37.85 49.86
C LEU A 12 -0.96 -36.59 48.99
N GLN A 13 -1.17 -35.44 49.64
CA GLN A 13 -1.36 -34.16 48.95
C GLN A 13 -0.09 -33.71 48.20
N PRO A 14 1.08 -33.52 48.84
CA PRO A 14 2.30 -33.14 48.14
C PRO A 14 2.77 -34.21 47.14
N GLY A 15 2.56 -35.50 47.43
CA GLY A 15 2.88 -36.60 46.52
C GLY A 15 2.04 -36.59 45.23
N SER A 16 0.74 -36.29 45.34
CA SER A 16 -0.12 -36.14 44.15
C SER A 16 0.24 -34.91 43.31
N VAL A 17 0.64 -33.80 43.96
CA VAL A 17 1.15 -32.61 43.26
C VAL A 17 2.41 -32.94 42.47
N LEU A 18 3.37 -33.60 43.12
CA LEU A 18 4.65 -33.94 42.51
C LEU A 18 4.49 -34.94 41.36
N LEU A 19 3.60 -35.92 41.52
CA LEU A 19 3.24 -36.88 40.46
C LEU A 19 2.63 -36.17 39.25
N ILE A 20 1.68 -35.25 39.46
CA ILE A 20 1.03 -34.49 38.37
C ILE A 20 2.04 -33.60 37.65
N VAL A 21 2.94 -32.95 38.39
CA VAL A 21 4.01 -32.12 37.81
C VAL A 21 4.96 -32.95 36.96
N VAL A 22 5.42 -34.10 37.48
CA VAL A 22 6.31 -35.00 36.75
C VAL A 22 5.62 -35.54 35.50
N LEU A 23 4.33 -35.91 35.58
CA LEU A 23 3.55 -36.34 34.42
C LEU A 23 3.38 -35.23 33.38
N LEU A 24 3.14 -33.98 33.80
CA LEU A 24 3.06 -32.82 32.91
C LEU A 24 4.40 -32.52 32.23
N LEU A 25 5.51 -32.59 32.97
CA LEU A 25 6.85 -32.38 32.40
C LEU A 25 7.24 -33.48 31.43
N ILE A 26 6.95 -34.75 31.76
CA ILE A 26 7.16 -35.90 30.88
C ILE A 26 6.29 -35.78 29.63
N PHE A 27 5.01 -35.43 29.79
CA PHE A 27 4.08 -35.25 28.66
C PHE A 27 4.53 -34.11 27.74
N ASN A 28 4.94 -32.98 28.32
CA ASN A 28 5.45 -31.84 27.57
C ASN A 28 6.76 -32.18 26.83
N SER A 29 7.72 -32.84 27.49
CA SER A 29 8.97 -33.27 26.86
C SER A 29 8.75 -34.33 25.77
N TRP A 30 7.83 -35.28 26.00
CA TRP A 30 7.48 -36.31 25.02
C TRP A 30 6.82 -35.70 23.78
N LEU A 31 5.87 -34.78 23.99
CA LEU A 31 5.18 -34.10 22.90
C LEU A 31 6.12 -33.19 22.11
N PHE A 32 7.02 -32.47 22.79
CA PHE A 32 8.03 -31.62 22.15
C PHE A 32 8.97 -32.43 21.25
N ASN A 33 9.43 -33.58 21.72
CA ASN A 33 10.26 -34.50 20.91
C ASN A 33 9.50 -35.09 19.73
N ARG A 34 8.18 -35.31 19.86
CA ARG A 34 7.32 -35.82 18.78
C ARG A 34 6.94 -34.76 17.74
N LEU A 35 6.88 -33.49 18.14
CA LEU A 35 6.64 -32.35 17.23
C LEU A 35 7.89 -31.97 16.43
N GLN A 36 9.09 -32.25 16.95
CA GLN A 36 10.35 -32.03 16.21
C GLN A 36 10.58 -33.04 15.08
N SER A 37 10.01 -34.26 15.15
CA SER A 37 10.16 -35.25 14.08
C SER A 37 9.34 -34.95 12.81
N VAL A 38 8.50 -33.91 12.84
CA VAL A 38 7.70 -33.47 11.69
C VAL A 38 8.41 -32.30 10.99
N LYS A 39 9.06 -32.58 9.85
CA LYS A 39 9.61 -31.56 8.93
C LYS A 39 8.45 -30.73 8.35
N SER A 40 8.14 -29.57 8.93
CA SER A 40 7.25 -28.61 8.28
C SER A 40 7.53 -27.18 8.76
N ASP A 41 7.38 -26.21 7.86
CA ASP A 41 7.53 -24.74 8.04
C ASP A 41 6.60 -24.11 9.10
N THR A 42 5.89 -24.93 9.87
CA THR A 42 4.93 -24.51 10.92
C THR A 42 5.61 -24.09 12.23
N SER A 43 6.77 -23.45 12.17
CA SER A 43 7.54 -23.08 13.37
C SER A 43 6.72 -22.20 14.33
N ILE A 44 5.87 -21.32 13.80
CA ILE A 44 4.96 -20.46 14.57
C ILE A 44 3.88 -21.28 15.26
N ALA A 45 3.20 -22.17 14.53
CA ALA A 45 2.14 -23.01 15.12
C ALA A 45 2.69 -23.90 16.24
N LYS A 46 3.89 -24.48 16.06
CA LYS A 46 4.57 -25.26 17.09
C LYS A 46 4.90 -24.42 18.33
N ARG A 47 5.40 -23.19 18.15
CA ARG A 47 5.66 -22.25 19.26
C ARG A 47 4.38 -21.86 19.99
N THR A 48 3.29 -21.60 19.27
CA THR A 48 1.99 -21.28 19.86
C THR A 48 1.43 -22.45 20.67
N VAL A 49 1.46 -23.67 20.13
CA VAL A 49 1.00 -24.88 20.84
C VAL A 49 1.86 -25.12 22.08
N SER A 50 3.18 -24.98 21.98
CA SER A 50 4.09 -25.13 23.11
C SER A 50 3.82 -24.10 24.21
N PHE A 51 3.62 -22.83 23.84
CA PHE A 51 3.25 -21.76 24.77
C PHE A 51 1.93 -22.07 25.49
N LEU A 52 0.89 -22.50 24.76
CA LEU A 52 -0.40 -22.87 25.34
C LEU A 52 -0.29 -24.04 26.31
N LEU A 53 0.52 -25.05 26.00
CA LEU A 53 0.74 -26.19 26.88
C LEU A 53 1.49 -25.81 28.16
N VAL A 54 2.52 -24.96 28.06
CA VAL A 54 3.23 -24.43 29.23
C VAL A 54 2.27 -23.58 30.08
N LEU A 55 1.44 -22.76 29.46
CA LEU A 55 0.43 -21.96 30.15
C LEU A 55 -0.58 -22.85 30.90
N LEU A 56 -1.15 -23.85 30.22
CA LEU A 56 -2.08 -24.81 30.81
C LEU A 56 -1.41 -25.61 31.95
N GLY A 57 -0.18 -26.09 31.74
CA GLY A 57 0.58 -26.80 32.76
C GLY A 57 0.86 -25.94 33.99
N THR A 58 1.19 -24.65 33.80
CA THR A 58 1.38 -23.68 34.89
C THR A 58 0.06 -23.44 35.63
N LEU A 59 -1.05 -23.33 34.92
CA LEU A 59 -2.38 -23.14 35.52
C LEU A 59 -2.79 -24.38 36.33
N SER A 60 -2.62 -25.58 35.78
CA SER A 60 -2.85 -26.84 36.48
C SER A 60 -1.96 -27.00 37.71
N PHE A 61 -0.69 -26.60 37.63
CA PHE A 61 0.21 -26.62 38.77
C PHE A 61 -0.29 -25.73 39.91
N ILE A 62 -0.66 -24.48 39.61
CA ILE A 62 -1.21 -23.54 40.60
C ILE A 62 -2.49 -24.10 41.23
N LEU A 63 -3.34 -24.77 40.45
CA LEU A 63 -4.58 -25.38 40.93
C LEU A 63 -4.35 -26.56 41.88
N VAL A 64 -3.23 -27.28 41.78
CA VAL A 64 -2.94 -28.45 42.60
C VAL A 64 -2.12 -28.09 43.85
N LEU A 65 -1.45 -26.93 43.89
CA LEU A 65 -0.67 -26.47 45.05
C LEU A 65 -1.49 -26.49 46.36
N PRO A 66 -0.92 -27.03 47.46
CA PRO A 66 -1.56 -27.11 48.78
C PRO A 66 -1.45 -25.78 49.53
N ILE A 67 -1.98 -24.71 48.94
CA ILE A 67 -2.01 -23.35 49.50
C ILE A 67 -3.45 -22.94 49.81
N GLU A 68 -3.60 -21.91 50.64
CA GLU A 68 -4.91 -21.34 50.96
C GLU A 68 -5.64 -20.89 49.69
N LYS A 69 -6.96 -21.09 49.66
CA LYS A 69 -7.79 -20.73 48.49
C LYS A 69 -7.70 -19.25 48.14
N SER A 70 -7.58 -18.38 49.15
CA SER A 70 -7.42 -16.93 49.00
C SER A 70 -6.13 -16.60 48.25
N LEU A 71 -4.99 -17.15 48.70
CA LEU A 71 -3.68 -16.97 48.08
C LEU A 71 -3.62 -17.56 46.66
N LYS A 72 -4.25 -18.73 46.44
CA LYS A 72 -4.38 -19.32 45.09
C LYS A 72 -5.14 -18.40 44.13
N GLY A 73 -6.24 -17.82 44.61
CA GLY A 73 -7.01 -16.82 43.85
C GLY A 73 -6.16 -15.60 43.48
N GLN A 74 -5.42 -15.05 44.44
CA GLN A 74 -4.52 -13.91 44.20
C GLN A 74 -3.44 -14.21 43.15
N ILE A 75 -2.79 -15.38 43.23
CA ILE A 75 -1.77 -15.79 42.26
C ILE A 75 -2.37 -15.94 40.86
N LEU A 76 -3.54 -16.57 40.73
CA LEU A 76 -4.24 -16.72 39.44
C LEU A 76 -4.66 -15.37 38.87
N SER A 77 -5.19 -14.46 39.69
CA SER A 77 -5.55 -13.10 39.27
C SER A 77 -4.33 -12.32 38.80
N PHE A 78 -3.22 -12.38 39.54
CA PHE A 78 -1.98 -11.71 39.16
C PHE A 78 -1.40 -12.25 37.85
N LEU A 79 -1.37 -13.58 37.70
CA LEU A 79 -0.96 -14.23 36.45
C LEU A 79 -1.87 -13.84 35.28
N GLY A 80 -3.19 -13.79 35.50
CA GLY A 80 -4.15 -13.32 34.51
C GLY A 80 -3.91 -11.88 34.08
N ILE A 81 -3.61 -10.98 35.03
CA ILE A 81 -3.28 -9.58 34.73
C ILE A 81 -2.01 -9.49 33.90
N ILE A 82 -0.93 -10.18 34.31
CA ILE A 82 0.34 -10.17 33.55
C ILE A 82 0.14 -10.67 32.12
N ILE A 83 -0.54 -11.81 31.96
CA ILE A 83 -0.75 -12.40 30.63
C ILE A 83 -1.62 -11.50 29.76
N SER A 84 -2.73 -11.00 30.31
CA SER A 84 -3.63 -10.10 29.56
C SER A 84 -2.94 -8.80 29.18
N ALA A 85 -2.18 -8.17 30.09
CA ALA A 85 -1.37 -7.00 29.79
C ALA A 85 -0.30 -7.29 28.72
N GLY A 86 0.37 -8.43 28.81
CA GLY A 86 1.38 -8.86 27.84
C GLY A 86 0.78 -9.06 26.44
N ILE A 87 -0.37 -9.72 26.34
CA ILE A 87 -1.10 -9.91 25.08
C ILE A 87 -1.59 -8.57 24.56
N ALA A 88 -2.23 -7.74 25.40
CA ALA A 88 -2.76 -6.45 25.00
C ALA A 88 -1.66 -5.57 24.41
N LEU A 89 -0.55 -5.40 25.13
CA LEU A 89 0.58 -4.58 24.70
C LEU A 89 1.22 -5.10 23.41
N SER A 90 1.39 -6.41 23.29
CA SER A 90 1.96 -7.05 22.09
C SER A 90 1.03 -6.99 20.87
N SER A 91 -0.29 -6.98 21.10
CA SER A 91 -1.29 -6.99 20.02
C SER A 91 -1.56 -5.60 19.42
N THR A 92 -1.16 -4.53 20.10
CA THR A 92 -1.44 -3.14 19.70
C THR A 92 -1.04 -2.83 18.25
N THR A 93 0.12 -3.28 17.80
CA THR A 93 0.59 -3.04 16.42
C THR A 93 -0.23 -3.77 15.38
N VAL A 94 -0.62 -5.02 15.65
CA VAL A 94 -1.43 -5.83 14.72
C VAL A 94 -2.83 -5.25 14.61
N LEU A 95 -3.45 -4.95 15.76
CA LEU A 95 -4.77 -4.34 15.81
C LEU A 95 -4.75 -2.93 15.19
N GLY A 96 -3.69 -2.16 15.41
CA GLY A 96 -3.49 -0.85 14.80
C GLY A 96 -3.45 -0.92 13.27
N ASN A 97 -2.74 -1.88 12.70
CA ASN A 97 -2.72 -2.09 11.24
C ASN A 97 -4.07 -2.53 10.69
N LEU A 98 -4.80 -3.39 11.41
CA LEU A 98 -6.13 -3.84 11.02
C LEU A 98 -7.13 -2.67 10.98
N ILE A 99 -7.19 -1.88 12.06
CA ILE A 99 -8.09 -0.73 12.16
C ILE A 99 -7.70 0.32 11.11
N ALA A 100 -6.40 0.59 10.94
CA ALA A 100 -5.91 1.50 9.91
C ALA A 100 -6.29 1.04 8.50
N GLY A 101 -6.23 -0.27 8.21
CA GLY A 101 -6.67 -0.83 6.94
C GLY A 101 -8.15 -0.58 6.66
N ILE A 102 -9.01 -0.86 7.64
CA ILE A 102 -10.46 -0.60 7.55
C ILE A 102 -10.72 0.90 7.34
N MET A 103 -10.05 1.77 8.10
CA MET A 103 -10.20 3.21 8.02
C MET A 103 -9.78 3.76 6.66
N ASN A 104 -8.59 3.37 6.17
CA ASN A 104 -8.06 3.80 4.87
C ASN A 104 -9.00 3.40 3.73
N ASN A 105 -9.58 2.19 3.80
CA ASN A 105 -10.54 1.70 2.81
C ASN A 105 -11.89 2.43 2.89
N SER A 106 -12.42 2.64 4.10
CA SER A 106 -13.71 3.32 4.34
C SER A 106 -13.68 4.79 3.88
N MET A 107 -12.59 5.50 4.17
CA MET A 107 -12.39 6.88 3.72
C MET A 107 -12.06 7.01 2.22
N LYS A 108 -11.87 5.88 1.51
CA LYS A 108 -11.45 5.83 0.10
C LYS A 108 -10.27 6.76 -0.20
N ARG A 109 -9.25 6.80 0.69
CA ARG A 109 -8.10 7.73 0.58
C ARG A 109 -7.36 7.57 -0.75
N PHE A 110 -7.31 6.35 -1.27
CA PHE A 110 -6.75 5.98 -2.58
C PHE A 110 -7.29 4.60 -3.00
N ARG A 111 -7.15 4.29 -4.29
CA ARG A 111 -7.57 3.05 -4.95
C ARG A 111 -6.38 2.32 -5.55
N ASN A 112 -6.53 1.02 -5.83
CA ASN A 112 -5.57 0.29 -6.64
C ASN A 112 -5.47 0.95 -8.02
N GLY A 113 -4.25 1.03 -8.54
CA GLY A 113 -3.88 1.76 -9.75
C GLY A 113 -3.57 3.24 -9.55
N ASP A 114 -3.96 3.84 -8.41
CA ASP A 114 -3.67 5.24 -8.14
C ASP A 114 -2.16 5.44 -7.91
N LEU A 115 -1.61 6.50 -8.51
CA LEU A 115 -0.24 6.94 -8.26
C LEU A 115 -0.22 7.76 -6.96
N ILE A 116 0.45 7.24 -5.95
CA ILE A 116 0.56 7.88 -4.64
C ILE A 116 2.02 8.15 -4.28
N SER A 117 2.22 9.06 -3.34
CA SER A 117 3.51 9.30 -2.70
C SER A 117 3.35 9.39 -1.20
N VAL A 118 4.14 8.59 -0.48
CA VAL A 118 4.19 8.54 0.99
C VAL A 118 5.64 8.72 1.40
N ASP A 119 5.94 9.85 2.03
CA ASP A 119 7.31 10.30 2.31
C ASP A 119 8.21 10.30 1.06
N GLN A 120 9.21 9.41 1.01
CA GLN A 120 10.15 9.29 -0.11
C GLN A 120 9.75 8.20 -1.11
N MET A 121 8.66 7.49 -0.87
CA MET A 121 8.18 6.41 -1.73
C MET A 121 7.14 6.95 -2.71
N GLN A 122 7.33 6.74 -4.01
CA GLN A 122 6.38 7.11 -5.05
C GLN A 122 6.13 5.91 -5.97
N GLY A 123 4.86 5.58 -6.19
CA GLY A 123 4.49 4.44 -7.03
C GLY A 123 2.99 4.24 -7.10
N ARG A 124 2.57 3.22 -7.85
CA ARG A 124 1.15 2.88 -8.03
C ARG A 124 0.72 1.81 -7.06
N VAL A 125 -0.45 2.00 -6.46
CA VAL A 125 -1.01 1.03 -5.52
C VAL A 125 -1.37 -0.25 -6.27
N THR A 126 -0.74 -1.36 -5.92
CA THR A 126 -1.05 -2.67 -6.51
C THR A 126 -2.17 -3.32 -5.74
N LYS A 127 -2.00 -3.46 -4.41
CA LYS A 127 -2.91 -4.27 -3.59
C LYS A 127 -3.10 -3.68 -2.21
N LYS A 128 -4.35 -3.58 -1.78
CA LYS A 128 -4.74 -3.24 -0.41
C LYS A 128 -5.09 -4.53 0.34
N SER A 129 -4.27 -4.90 1.32
CA SER A 129 -4.51 -6.02 2.23
C SER A 129 -5.01 -5.52 3.59
N ILE A 130 -5.45 -6.46 4.45
CA ILE A 130 -6.01 -6.12 5.78
C ILE A 130 -4.98 -5.39 6.67
N PHE A 131 -3.70 -5.78 6.59
CA PHE A 131 -2.64 -5.25 7.47
C PHE A 131 -1.63 -4.35 6.76
N HIS A 132 -1.57 -4.37 5.43
CA HIS A 132 -0.58 -3.64 4.64
C HIS A 132 -1.16 -3.23 3.28
N THR A 133 -0.50 -2.30 2.61
CA THR A 133 -0.72 -1.94 1.21
C THR A 133 0.57 -2.18 0.43
N GLU A 134 0.48 -2.77 -0.75
CA GLU A 134 1.60 -2.94 -1.68
C GLU A 134 1.54 -1.87 -2.77
N ILE A 135 2.70 -1.30 -3.08
CA ILE A 135 2.90 -0.29 -4.12
C ILE A 135 3.98 -0.79 -5.07
N GLN A 136 3.74 -0.70 -6.38
CA GLN A 136 4.74 -0.93 -7.42
C GLN A 136 5.43 0.40 -7.72
N LEU A 137 6.75 0.41 -7.68
CA LEU A 137 7.62 1.57 -7.90
C LEU A 137 8.00 1.72 -9.38
N GLU A 138 8.63 2.85 -9.72
CA GLU A 138 9.09 3.14 -11.10
C GLU A 138 10.18 2.20 -11.62
N ASP A 139 10.84 1.44 -10.74
CA ASP A 139 11.85 0.42 -11.07
C ASP A 139 11.25 -1.00 -11.14
N SER A 140 9.91 -1.10 -11.20
CA SER A 140 9.12 -2.34 -11.19
C SER A 140 9.19 -3.14 -9.88
N ASN A 141 9.91 -2.67 -8.85
CA ASN A 141 9.93 -3.35 -7.56
C ASN A 141 8.66 -3.06 -6.75
N PHE A 142 8.33 -3.97 -5.83
CA PHE A 142 7.21 -3.80 -4.91
C PHE A 142 7.69 -3.36 -3.53
N ILE A 143 6.96 -2.45 -2.93
CA ILE A 143 7.13 -2.04 -1.53
C ILE A 143 5.86 -2.31 -0.73
N THR A 144 6.00 -3.07 0.36
CA THR A 144 4.91 -3.36 1.29
C THR A 144 4.95 -2.37 2.44
N ILE A 145 3.88 -1.59 2.59
CA ILE A 145 3.77 -0.56 3.61
C ILE A 145 2.68 -0.97 4.62
N PRO A 146 3.00 -1.03 5.93
CA PRO A 146 1.98 -1.28 6.96
C PRO A 146 0.86 -0.24 6.91
N ASN A 147 -0.39 -0.68 7.06
CA ASN A 147 -1.54 0.23 6.97
C ASN A 147 -1.51 1.33 8.04
N LEU A 148 -0.97 1.02 9.22
CA LEU A 148 -0.79 1.99 10.31
C LEU A 148 0.17 3.11 9.91
N TYR A 149 1.20 2.81 9.11
CA TYR A 149 2.15 3.80 8.61
C TYR A 149 1.45 4.78 7.67
N ILE A 150 0.68 4.28 6.70
CA ILE A 150 -0.12 5.08 5.76
C ILE A 150 -1.17 5.94 6.49
N ALA A 151 -1.77 5.41 7.55
CA ALA A 151 -2.76 6.13 8.34
C ALA A 151 -2.14 7.30 9.14
N THR A 152 -0.88 7.19 9.53
CA THR A 152 -0.19 8.17 10.39
C THR A 152 0.65 9.18 9.61
N HIS A 153 0.92 8.94 8.32
CA HIS A 153 1.71 9.81 7.47
C HIS A 153 0.85 10.52 6.40
N PRO A 154 1.26 11.71 5.93
CA PRO A 154 0.59 12.36 4.81
C PRO A 154 0.78 11.53 3.53
N VAL A 155 -0.33 11.33 2.81
CA VAL A 155 -0.34 10.63 1.52
C VAL A 155 -0.69 11.64 0.44
N LYS A 156 0.21 11.83 -0.52
CA LYS A 156 -0.06 12.63 -1.72
C LYS A 156 -0.68 11.71 -2.77
N LEU A 157 -1.90 12.02 -3.20
CA LEU A 157 -2.56 11.35 -4.31
C LEU A 157 -2.39 12.18 -5.58
N THR A 158 -1.81 11.58 -6.62
CA THR A 158 -1.78 12.19 -7.95
C THR A 158 -3.12 11.92 -8.63
N ARG A 159 -3.81 12.99 -9.07
CA ARG A 159 -5.14 12.87 -9.68
C ARG A 159 -5.00 12.18 -11.03
N LYS A 160 -6.00 11.38 -11.44
CA LYS A 160 -5.98 10.70 -12.75
C LYS A 160 -6.01 11.69 -13.91
N THR A 161 -6.73 12.80 -13.74
CA THR A 161 -6.88 13.86 -14.72
C THR A 161 -6.49 15.21 -14.15
N ASN A 162 -6.07 16.11 -15.04
CA ASN A 162 -5.72 17.49 -14.72
C ASN A 162 -4.64 17.60 -13.63
N THR A 163 -3.66 16.69 -13.67
CA THR A 163 -2.51 16.71 -12.77
C THR A 163 -1.50 17.71 -13.28
N VAL A 164 -0.98 18.56 -12.40
CA VAL A 164 0.10 19.47 -12.77
C VAL A 164 1.43 18.71 -12.70
N ILE A 165 2.14 18.69 -13.82
CA ILE A 165 3.55 18.31 -13.85
C ILE A 165 4.41 19.56 -13.99
N SER A 166 5.67 19.48 -13.55
CA SER A 166 6.55 20.63 -13.56
C SER A 166 8.01 20.26 -13.64
N THR A 167 8.79 21.10 -14.30
CA THR A 167 10.24 21.03 -14.36
C THR A 167 10.83 22.32 -13.85
N THR A 168 11.97 22.22 -13.17
CA THR A 168 12.70 23.36 -12.64
C THR A 168 14.03 23.50 -13.37
N VAL A 169 14.39 24.70 -13.78
CA VAL A 169 15.66 25.02 -14.44
C VAL A 169 16.21 26.31 -13.87
N SER A 170 17.53 26.39 -13.72
CA SER A 170 18.22 27.60 -13.29
C SER A 170 18.90 28.25 -14.48
N LEU A 171 18.71 29.56 -14.66
CA LEU A 171 19.21 30.32 -15.81
C LEU A 171 19.86 31.63 -15.36
N GLY A 172 20.85 32.10 -16.11
CA GLY A 172 21.58 33.33 -15.79
C GLY A 172 20.74 34.61 -15.92
N TYR A 173 21.19 35.68 -15.26
CA TYR A 173 20.57 37.01 -15.31
C TYR A 173 20.79 37.75 -16.64
N ASP A 174 21.67 37.23 -17.48
CA ASP A 174 22.04 37.75 -18.79
C ASP A 174 20.98 37.52 -19.87
N VAL A 175 20.00 36.64 -19.62
CA VAL A 175 18.92 36.33 -20.56
C VAL A 175 17.62 37.05 -20.18
N PRO A 176 16.97 37.78 -21.11
CA PRO A 176 15.71 38.45 -20.82
C PRO A 176 14.61 37.48 -20.36
N ARG A 177 14.03 37.75 -19.19
CA ARG A 177 12.94 36.97 -18.57
C ARG A 177 11.84 36.59 -19.56
N GLY A 178 11.37 37.53 -20.39
CA GLY A 178 10.28 37.27 -21.34
C GLY A 178 10.63 36.22 -22.40
N LYS A 179 11.92 36.15 -22.80
CA LYS A 179 12.42 35.14 -23.74
C LYS A 179 12.43 33.75 -23.09
N ILE A 180 12.87 33.66 -21.84
CA ILE A 180 12.88 32.43 -21.03
C ILE A 180 11.46 31.90 -20.85
N GLU A 181 10.54 32.74 -20.37
CA GLU A 181 9.15 32.32 -20.12
C GLU A 181 8.47 31.82 -21.40
N ALA A 182 8.70 32.48 -22.53
CA ALA A 182 8.17 32.04 -23.82
C ALA A 182 8.74 30.68 -24.26
N ALA A 183 10.06 30.48 -24.11
CA ALA A 183 10.71 29.22 -24.46
C ALA A 183 10.22 28.05 -23.57
N LEU A 184 10.11 28.28 -22.26
CA LEU A 184 9.61 27.29 -21.30
C LEU A 184 8.15 26.92 -21.55
N LYS A 185 7.27 27.91 -21.79
CA LYS A 185 5.87 27.64 -22.15
C LYS A 185 5.76 26.84 -23.45
N LYS A 186 6.58 27.18 -24.46
CA LYS A 186 6.65 26.44 -25.72
C LYS A 186 7.10 24.99 -25.49
N ALA A 187 8.03 24.74 -24.57
CA ALA A 187 8.49 23.39 -24.23
C ALA A 187 7.40 22.56 -23.57
N ALA A 188 6.67 23.15 -22.63
CA ALA A 188 5.52 22.51 -22.00
C ALA A 188 4.41 22.21 -23.03
N SER A 189 4.08 23.13 -23.93
CA SER A 189 3.13 22.88 -25.01
C SER A 189 3.60 21.80 -25.99
N ALA A 190 4.89 21.78 -26.35
CA ALA A 190 5.46 20.75 -27.23
C ALA A 190 5.44 19.34 -26.60
N THR A 191 5.43 19.28 -25.26
CA THR A 191 5.26 18.04 -24.49
C THR A 191 3.82 17.54 -24.50
N GLY A 192 2.85 18.34 -24.96
CA GLY A 192 1.42 18.03 -24.92
C GLY A 192 0.74 18.42 -23.63
N LEU A 193 1.30 19.38 -22.87
CA LEU A 193 0.68 19.90 -21.66
C LEU A 193 -0.25 21.08 -21.95
N ASN A 194 -1.39 21.08 -21.27
CA ASN A 194 -2.37 22.16 -21.36
C ASN A 194 -2.02 23.32 -20.42
N ASP A 195 -2.45 24.52 -20.79
CA ASP A 195 -2.36 25.76 -20.01
C ASP A 195 -1.02 25.98 -19.29
N PRO A 196 0.12 26.00 -20.00
CA PRO A 196 1.42 26.09 -19.34
C PRO A 196 1.67 27.47 -18.73
N TYR A 197 2.24 27.46 -17.53
CA TYR A 197 2.62 28.67 -16.80
C TYR A 197 4.01 28.51 -16.18
N VAL A 198 4.66 29.63 -15.90
CA VAL A 198 6.04 29.66 -15.38
C VAL A 198 6.06 30.52 -14.13
N TYR A 199 6.70 30.01 -13.08
CA TYR A 199 7.02 30.76 -11.88
C TYR A 199 8.51 31.00 -11.79
N ILE A 200 8.88 32.13 -11.20
CA ILE A 200 10.21 32.36 -10.66
C ILE A 200 10.15 31.89 -9.20
N THR A 201 10.84 30.80 -8.88
CA THR A 201 10.80 30.21 -7.54
C THR A 201 11.86 30.80 -6.62
N GLU A 202 12.99 31.20 -7.18
CA GLU A 202 14.13 31.73 -6.42
C GLU A 202 14.94 32.72 -7.27
N LEU A 203 15.42 33.78 -6.63
CA LEU A 203 16.43 34.70 -7.16
C LEU A 203 17.74 34.40 -6.42
N GLY A 204 18.56 33.52 -7.00
CA GLY A 204 19.84 33.14 -6.42
C GLY A 204 20.95 34.14 -6.75
N ASP A 205 22.13 33.95 -6.15
CA ASP A 205 23.24 34.90 -6.30
C ASP A 205 23.74 35.05 -7.75
N TYR A 206 23.65 33.96 -8.54
CA TYR A 206 24.18 33.89 -9.91
C TYR A 206 23.15 33.45 -10.96
N SER A 207 21.93 33.12 -10.53
CA SER A 207 20.92 32.56 -11.42
C SER A 207 19.51 32.75 -10.89
N VAL A 208 18.55 32.84 -11.79
CA VAL A 208 17.12 32.81 -11.50
C VAL A 208 16.60 31.39 -11.70
N VAL A 209 15.94 30.85 -10.68
CA VAL A 209 15.32 29.52 -10.77
C VAL A 209 13.90 29.68 -11.30
N TYR A 210 13.67 29.11 -12.47
CA TYR A 210 12.36 29.06 -13.12
C TYR A 210 11.75 27.68 -12.96
N LYS A 211 10.45 27.65 -12.70
CA LYS A 211 9.66 26.43 -12.66
C LYS A 211 8.52 26.51 -13.66
N VAL A 212 8.59 25.68 -14.69
CA VAL A 212 7.53 25.54 -15.68
C VAL A 212 6.55 24.48 -15.23
N HIS A 213 5.27 24.78 -15.35
CA HIS A 213 4.15 23.92 -15.03
C HIS A 213 3.28 23.71 -16.26
N GLY A 214 2.62 22.56 -16.34
CA GLY A 214 1.56 22.30 -17.31
C GLY A 214 0.62 21.21 -16.81
N PHE A 215 -0.61 21.24 -17.30
CA PHE A 215 -1.64 20.27 -16.94
C PHE A 215 -1.55 19.04 -17.85
N LEU A 216 -1.44 17.87 -17.21
CA LEU A 216 -1.45 16.56 -17.82
C LEU A 216 -2.86 15.97 -17.75
N GLU A 217 -3.40 15.58 -18.91
CA GLU A 217 -4.71 14.95 -19.02
C GLU A 217 -4.68 13.49 -18.56
N ASP A 218 -3.66 12.73 -18.98
CA ASP A 218 -3.51 11.32 -18.68
C ASP A 218 -2.29 11.05 -17.79
N THR A 219 -2.56 10.67 -16.54
CA THR A 219 -1.52 10.35 -15.55
C THR A 219 -0.87 8.99 -15.79
N ASN A 220 -1.34 8.17 -16.74
CA ASN A 220 -0.70 6.90 -17.06
C ASN A 220 0.74 7.07 -17.55
N LYS A 221 1.02 8.16 -18.27
CA LYS A 221 2.35 8.50 -18.81
C LYS A 221 3.13 9.47 -17.92
N TYR A 222 2.82 9.54 -16.63
CA TYR A 222 3.35 10.57 -15.72
C TYR A 222 4.88 10.70 -15.77
N PHE A 223 5.60 9.57 -15.70
CA PHE A 223 7.06 9.56 -15.63
C PHE A 223 7.69 9.88 -16.99
N SER A 224 7.18 9.27 -18.06
CA SER A 224 7.58 9.52 -19.44
C SER A 224 7.33 10.96 -19.85
N THR A 225 6.21 11.56 -19.45
CA THR A 225 5.91 12.96 -19.75
C THR A 225 6.82 13.92 -18.97
N ILE A 226 7.20 13.61 -17.74
CA ILE A 226 8.21 14.41 -17.00
C ILE A 226 9.57 14.35 -17.70
N SER A 227 9.99 13.15 -18.12
CA SER A 227 11.23 12.98 -18.88
C SER A 227 11.20 13.76 -20.20
N LEU A 228 10.10 13.65 -20.94
CA LEU A 228 9.88 14.39 -22.18
C LEU A 228 9.84 15.91 -21.95
N LEU A 229 9.24 16.38 -20.86
CA LEU A 229 9.24 17.79 -20.47
C LEU A 229 10.67 18.30 -20.23
N ASN A 230 11.48 17.52 -19.50
CA ASN A 230 12.88 17.87 -19.26
C ASN A 230 13.67 17.95 -20.58
N GLY A 231 13.48 16.98 -21.47
CA GLY A 231 14.10 16.98 -22.81
C GLY A 231 13.68 18.19 -23.64
N ASN A 232 12.37 18.46 -23.74
CA ASN A 232 11.84 19.60 -24.49
C ASN A 232 12.28 20.96 -23.91
N VAL A 233 12.40 21.07 -22.57
CA VAL A 233 12.94 22.27 -21.93
C VAL A 233 14.38 22.48 -22.35
N MET A 234 15.21 21.43 -22.30
CA MET A 234 16.61 21.50 -22.71
C MET A 234 16.75 21.88 -24.20
N ASP A 235 16.04 21.18 -25.08
CA ASP A 235 16.13 21.36 -26.53
C ASP A 235 15.62 22.74 -26.96
N LEU A 236 14.47 23.20 -26.45
CA LEU A 236 13.92 24.49 -26.86
C LEU A 236 14.65 25.69 -26.27
N LEU A 237 15.26 25.57 -25.09
CA LEU A 237 16.13 26.62 -24.57
C LEU A 237 17.37 26.77 -25.48
N HIS A 238 18.01 25.65 -25.82
CA HIS A 238 19.15 25.62 -26.74
C HIS A 238 18.81 26.12 -28.15
N GLU A 239 17.65 25.77 -28.71
CA GLU A 239 17.17 26.30 -29.99
C GLU A 239 17.00 27.83 -30.00
N GLN A 240 16.71 28.41 -28.83
CA GLN A 240 16.59 29.86 -28.67
C GLN A 240 17.92 30.53 -28.31
N GLY A 241 19.04 29.79 -28.31
CA GLY A 241 20.35 30.30 -27.90
C GLY A 241 20.41 30.66 -26.42
N ILE A 242 19.63 29.96 -25.58
CA ILE A 242 19.67 30.10 -24.12
C ILE A 242 20.53 28.97 -23.58
N GLU A 243 21.69 29.31 -23.04
CA GLU A 243 22.62 28.34 -22.47
C GLU A 243 22.16 27.91 -21.08
N ILE A 244 22.21 26.60 -20.81
CA ILE A 244 21.93 26.04 -19.49
C ILE A 244 23.27 25.71 -18.83
N VAL A 245 23.73 26.59 -17.94
CA VAL A 245 25.00 26.42 -17.22
C VAL A 245 24.78 26.15 -15.74
N SER A 246 25.68 25.38 -15.13
CA SER A 246 25.68 25.22 -13.68
C SER A 246 26.09 26.55 -13.02
N PRO A 247 25.43 26.98 -11.93
CA PRO A 247 25.82 28.19 -11.19
C PRO A 247 27.27 28.16 -10.70
N THR A 248 27.84 26.97 -10.48
CA THR A 248 29.22 26.77 -10.02
C THR A 248 30.23 26.64 -11.17
N PHE A 249 29.78 26.78 -12.41
CA PHE A 249 30.62 26.66 -13.59
C PHE A 249 31.51 27.91 -13.75
N MET A 250 32.71 27.86 -13.17
CA MET A 250 33.72 28.91 -13.31
C MET A 250 34.56 28.63 -14.57
N ASN A 251 34.23 29.30 -15.69
CA ASN A 251 34.99 29.15 -16.93
C ASN A 251 36.31 29.96 -16.87
N GLN A 252 37.45 29.28 -16.76
CA GLN A 252 38.79 29.92 -16.80
C GLN A 252 39.38 30.03 -18.22
N ARG A 253 38.57 29.94 -19.29
CA ARG A 253 39.06 30.01 -20.68
C ARG A 253 38.74 31.35 -21.34
N ARG A 254 39.66 31.82 -22.19
CA ARG A 254 39.57 33.10 -22.90
C ARG A 254 38.31 33.15 -23.76
N VAL A 255 37.60 34.26 -23.60
CA VAL A 255 36.29 34.61 -24.18
C VAL A 255 36.47 34.93 -25.66
N ASP A 256 36.82 33.92 -26.44
CA ASP A 256 36.92 34.02 -27.88
C ASP A 256 35.80 33.11 -28.43
N GLU A 257 34.55 33.60 -28.30
CA GLU A 257 33.35 33.23 -29.08
C GLU A 257 32.95 31.74 -29.19
N THR A 258 32.99 30.96 -28.10
CA THR A 258 32.49 29.58 -28.15
C THR A 258 31.23 29.39 -27.29
N GLU A 259 30.07 29.29 -27.96
CA GLU A 259 28.80 28.89 -27.35
C GLU A 259 28.82 27.39 -26.99
N PHE A 260 28.45 27.02 -25.77
CA PHE A 260 28.39 25.61 -25.32
C PHE A 260 27.01 24.99 -25.55
N ILE A 261 26.47 25.19 -26.75
CA ILE A 261 25.20 24.59 -27.15
C ILE A 261 25.49 23.26 -27.85
N PRO A 262 24.97 22.12 -27.36
CA PRO A 262 25.12 20.85 -28.07
C PRO A 262 24.53 20.98 -29.48
N LYS A 263 25.29 20.53 -30.49
CA LYS A 263 24.80 20.52 -31.87
C LYS A 263 23.58 19.61 -31.93
N LYS A 264 22.44 20.16 -32.37
CA LYS A 264 21.21 19.39 -32.54
C LYS A 264 21.45 18.24 -33.52
N GLU A 265 21.51 17.03 -33.01
CA GLU A 265 21.38 15.84 -33.84
C GLU A 265 19.92 15.72 -34.27
N LYS A 266 19.67 15.49 -35.56
CA LYS A 266 18.32 15.19 -36.04
C LYS A 266 17.95 13.79 -35.55
N SER A 267 17.45 13.68 -34.32
CA SER A 267 16.70 12.50 -33.92
C SER A 267 15.44 12.44 -34.80
N LYS A 268 15.24 11.31 -35.48
CA LYS A 268 13.92 11.05 -36.05
C LYS A 268 12.95 10.94 -34.87
N PRO A 269 11.76 11.54 -34.94
CA PRO A 269 10.71 11.17 -34.00
C PRO A 269 10.51 9.66 -34.17
N GLU A 270 10.94 8.88 -33.18
CA GLU A 270 10.54 7.49 -33.11
C GLU A 270 9.03 7.50 -32.96
N ASN A 271 8.33 7.05 -34.00
CA ASN A 271 6.92 6.69 -33.88
C ASN A 271 6.90 5.46 -32.97
N ASP A 272 6.88 5.69 -31.66
CA ASP A 272 6.82 4.66 -30.65
C ASP A 272 5.43 4.01 -30.74
N THR A 273 5.36 2.91 -31.49
CA THR A 273 4.18 2.03 -31.57
C THR A 273 4.21 0.96 -30.49
N GLY A 274 5.22 0.98 -29.61
CA GLY A 274 5.36 0.09 -28.48
C GLY A 274 4.45 0.47 -27.30
N PRO A 275 4.27 -0.44 -26.33
CA PRO A 275 3.67 -0.11 -25.05
C PRO A 275 4.55 0.93 -24.34
N SER A 276 3.93 1.89 -23.67
CA SER A 276 4.67 2.89 -22.89
C SER A 276 5.51 2.20 -21.80
N PRO A 277 6.67 2.76 -21.40
CA PRO A 277 7.47 2.20 -20.32
C PRO A 277 6.65 1.95 -19.04
N GLU A 278 5.71 2.84 -18.73
CA GLU A 278 4.82 2.69 -17.58
C GLU A 278 3.85 1.51 -17.69
N GLU A 279 3.38 1.18 -18.89
CA GLU A 279 2.53 -0.02 -19.09
C GLU A 279 3.30 -1.31 -18.80
N LEU A 280 4.61 -1.31 -19.06
CA LEU A 280 5.49 -2.45 -18.76
C LEU A 280 5.87 -2.47 -17.28
N ILE A 281 6.18 -1.31 -16.70
CA ILE A 281 6.68 -1.18 -15.33
C ILE A 281 5.58 -1.41 -14.30
N PHE A 282 4.36 -0.92 -14.58
CA PHE A 282 3.22 -0.94 -13.66
C PHE A 282 2.13 -1.93 -14.07
N ASP A 283 2.49 -3.01 -14.74
CA ASP A 283 1.57 -4.00 -15.28
C ASP A 283 0.59 -4.55 -14.23
N GLU A 284 1.09 -4.95 -13.05
CA GLU A 284 0.26 -5.47 -11.96
C GLU A 284 -0.65 -4.41 -11.34
N ALA A 285 -0.16 -3.18 -11.16
CA ALA A 285 -0.98 -2.08 -10.67
C ALA A 285 -2.10 -1.71 -11.66
N ILE A 286 -1.83 -1.77 -12.97
CA ILE A 286 -2.82 -1.54 -14.04
C ILE A 286 -3.89 -2.64 -14.05
N GLU A 287 -3.50 -3.91 -13.94
CA GLU A 287 -4.46 -5.01 -13.83
C GLU A 287 -5.32 -4.88 -12.55
N SER A 288 -4.70 -4.48 -11.44
CA SER A 288 -5.40 -4.22 -10.18
C SER A 288 -6.39 -3.06 -10.28
N GLU A 289 -6.06 -2.01 -11.04
CA GLU A 289 -6.99 -0.92 -11.36
C GLU A 289 -8.20 -1.42 -12.15
N LYS A 290 -7.98 -2.28 -13.15
CA LYS A 290 -9.06 -2.87 -13.96
C LYS A 290 -10.00 -3.70 -13.09
N ILE A 291 -9.45 -4.48 -12.15
CA ILE A 291 -10.23 -5.25 -11.19
C ILE A 291 -11.03 -4.32 -10.27
N GLU A 292 -10.44 -3.24 -9.78
CA GLU A 292 -11.14 -2.27 -8.92
C GLU A 292 -12.29 -1.58 -9.67
N LYS A 293 -12.09 -1.18 -10.93
CA LYS A 293 -13.17 -0.63 -11.78
C LYS A 293 -14.33 -1.62 -11.98
N LYS A 294 -14.02 -2.91 -12.14
CA LYS A 294 -15.06 -3.95 -12.22
C LYS A 294 -15.83 -4.09 -10.92
N LYS A 295 -15.15 -4.00 -9.77
CA LYS A 295 -15.80 -4.01 -8.45
C LYS A 295 -16.71 -2.80 -8.26
N ASP A 296 -16.25 -1.60 -8.63
CA ASP A 296 -17.08 -0.38 -8.61
C ASP A 296 -18.35 -0.56 -9.45
N PHE A 297 -18.22 -1.13 -10.66
CA PHE A 297 -19.36 -1.41 -11.52
C PHE A 297 -20.30 -2.48 -10.94
N LEU A 298 -19.75 -3.48 -10.24
CA LEU A 298 -20.56 -4.48 -9.52
C LEU A 298 -21.38 -3.82 -8.42
N ASP A 299 -20.76 -2.95 -7.61
CA ASP A 299 -21.43 -2.22 -6.53
C ASP A 299 -22.57 -1.35 -7.06
N GLU A 300 -22.37 -0.68 -8.22
CA GLU A 300 -23.42 0.08 -8.90
C GLU A 300 -24.60 -0.81 -9.34
N LEU A 301 -24.32 -2.01 -9.86
CA LEU A 301 -25.35 -2.97 -10.23
C LEU A 301 -26.11 -3.51 -9.01
N VAL A 302 -25.43 -3.73 -7.89
CA VAL A 302 -26.07 -4.15 -6.61
C VAL A 302 -27.04 -3.07 -6.14
N GLU A 303 -26.59 -1.81 -6.08
CA GLU A 303 -27.44 -0.68 -5.66
C GLU A 303 -28.66 -0.55 -6.58
N LYS A 304 -28.45 -0.64 -7.90
CA LYS A 304 -29.53 -0.65 -8.89
C LYS A 304 -30.48 -1.83 -8.72
N GLN A 305 -29.99 -3.00 -8.33
CA GLN A 305 -30.86 -4.16 -8.06
C GLN A 305 -31.70 -3.94 -6.81
N GLU A 306 -31.15 -3.31 -5.76
CA GLU A 306 -31.89 -2.96 -4.55
C GLU A 306 -32.98 -1.94 -4.81
N THR A 307 -32.73 -0.91 -5.62
CA THR A 307 -33.75 0.08 -6.00
C THR A 307 -34.88 -0.57 -6.80
N LEU A 308 -34.56 -1.39 -7.80
CA LEU A 308 -35.55 -2.14 -8.58
C LEU A 308 -36.38 -3.10 -7.71
N LYS A 309 -35.78 -3.72 -6.68
CA LYS A 309 -36.50 -4.57 -5.71
C LYS A 309 -37.45 -3.77 -4.83
N LYS A 310 -37.07 -2.54 -4.44
CA LYS A 310 -37.96 -1.63 -3.69
C LYS A 310 -39.13 -1.18 -4.56
N GLU A 311 -38.88 -0.74 -5.79
CA GLU A 311 -39.92 -0.37 -6.76
C GLU A 311 -40.89 -1.53 -7.02
N LEU A 312 -40.38 -2.75 -7.18
CA LEU A 312 -41.20 -3.95 -7.36
C LEU A 312 -42.17 -4.20 -6.19
N ASN A 313 -41.77 -3.86 -4.96
CA ASN A 313 -42.60 -4.03 -3.77
C ASN A 313 -43.67 -2.93 -3.63
N GLU A 314 -43.47 -1.76 -4.22
CA GLU A 314 -44.37 -0.60 -4.16
C GLU A 314 -45.37 -0.57 -5.33
N THR A 315 -44.99 -1.11 -6.48
CA THR A 315 -45.82 -1.14 -7.69
C THR A 315 -46.96 -2.15 -7.58
N LYS A 316 -48.18 -1.72 -7.95
CA LYS A 316 -49.39 -2.56 -7.99
C LYS A 316 -49.83 -2.96 -9.41
N ASP A 317 -49.20 -2.42 -10.45
CA ASP A 317 -49.50 -2.73 -11.86
C ASP A 317 -48.80 -4.03 -12.30
N GLU A 318 -49.59 -4.98 -12.78
CA GLU A 318 -49.14 -6.32 -13.20
C GLU A 318 -48.17 -6.28 -14.40
N VAL A 319 -48.33 -5.33 -15.31
CA VAL A 319 -47.46 -5.16 -16.49
C VAL A 319 -46.09 -4.65 -16.06
N GLU A 320 -46.06 -3.74 -15.11
CA GLU A 320 -44.86 -3.11 -14.59
C GLU A 320 -44.08 -4.06 -13.66
N ILE A 321 -44.78 -4.84 -12.84
CA ILE A 321 -44.21 -5.96 -12.06
C ILE A 321 -43.47 -6.96 -12.99
N LYS A 322 -44.04 -7.31 -14.14
CA LYS A 322 -43.41 -8.24 -15.09
C LYS A 322 -42.14 -7.63 -15.73
N ARG A 323 -42.16 -6.33 -16.03
CA ARG A 323 -40.98 -5.61 -16.55
C ARG A 323 -39.87 -5.52 -15.50
N LEU A 324 -40.20 -5.13 -14.27
CA LEU A 324 -39.24 -5.03 -13.16
C LEU A 324 -38.59 -6.38 -12.84
N LYS A 325 -39.37 -7.48 -12.82
CA LYS A 325 -38.81 -8.84 -12.66
C LYS A 325 -37.81 -9.21 -13.76
N ALA A 326 -38.11 -8.88 -15.02
CA ALA A 326 -37.19 -9.13 -16.14
C ALA A 326 -35.91 -8.30 -16.04
N LEU A 327 -35.99 -7.06 -15.58
CA LEU A 327 -34.83 -6.19 -15.33
C LEU A 327 -33.97 -6.68 -14.17
N ILE A 328 -34.58 -7.17 -13.08
CA ILE A 328 -33.86 -7.76 -11.95
C ILE A 328 -33.12 -9.03 -12.36
N ASP A 329 -33.75 -9.91 -13.15
CA ASP A 329 -33.12 -11.14 -13.68
C ASP A 329 -31.94 -10.80 -14.62
N LYS A 330 -32.13 -9.83 -15.52
CA LYS A 330 -31.06 -9.37 -16.42
C LYS A 330 -29.88 -8.79 -15.64
N THR A 331 -30.15 -7.96 -14.63
CA THR A 331 -29.12 -7.34 -13.78
C THR A 331 -28.38 -8.40 -12.97
N GLY A 332 -29.10 -9.38 -12.40
CA GLY A 332 -28.49 -10.51 -11.69
C GLY A 332 -27.54 -11.34 -12.56
N LYS A 333 -27.93 -11.65 -13.80
CA LYS A 333 -27.05 -12.34 -14.76
C LYS A 333 -25.82 -11.51 -15.15
N GLN A 334 -25.92 -10.18 -15.18
CA GLN A 334 -24.78 -9.31 -15.43
C GLN A 334 -23.81 -9.30 -14.23
N MET A 335 -24.34 -9.27 -13.01
CA MET A 335 -23.55 -9.36 -11.77
C MET A 335 -22.78 -10.68 -11.69
N GLU A 336 -23.45 -11.83 -11.89
CA GLU A 336 -22.85 -13.16 -11.82
C GLU A 336 -21.67 -13.31 -12.81
N ARG A 337 -21.85 -12.86 -14.06
CA ARG A 337 -20.78 -12.84 -15.07
C ARG A 337 -19.59 -11.98 -14.65
N LEU A 338 -19.86 -10.85 -14.00
CA LEU A 338 -18.84 -9.91 -13.57
C LEU A 338 -18.05 -10.48 -12.38
N GLU A 339 -18.74 -11.07 -11.40
CA GLU A 339 -18.15 -11.80 -10.27
C GLU A 339 -17.24 -12.93 -10.75
N GLU A 340 -17.70 -13.77 -11.68
CA GLU A 340 -16.86 -14.82 -12.28
C GLU A 340 -15.60 -14.24 -12.95
N SER A 341 -15.73 -13.11 -13.63
CA SER A 341 -14.60 -12.48 -14.32
C SER A 341 -13.57 -11.90 -13.34
N ILE A 342 -14.03 -11.38 -12.19
CA ILE A 342 -13.19 -10.86 -11.13
C ILE A 342 -12.45 -12.03 -10.45
N GLN A 343 -13.18 -13.10 -10.12
CA GLN A 343 -12.60 -14.29 -9.48
C GLN A 343 -11.53 -14.95 -10.37
N LYS A 344 -11.80 -15.13 -11.67
CA LYS A 344 -10.84 -15.69 -12.63
C LYS A 344 -9.57 -14.83 -12.80
N GLN A 345 -9.66 -13.52 -12.60
CA GLN A 345 -8.50 -12.62 -12.66
C GLN A 345 -7.75 -12.57 -11.33
N ALA A 346 -8.45 -12.68 -10.20
CA ALA A 346 -7.85 -12.74 -8.87
C ALA A 346 -7.11 -14.07 -8.61
N ASP A 347 -7.58 -15.17 -9.20
CA ASP A 347 -6.96 -16.51 -9.07
C ASP A 347 -5.83 -16.76 -10.08
N LYS A 348 -5.47 -15.79 -10.94
CA LYS A 348 -4.28 -15.94 -11.77
C LYS A 348 -3.05 -16.00 -10.87
N PRO A 349 -2.16 -17.01 -11.03
CA PRO A 349 -0.94 -17.07 -10.25
C PRO A 349 -0.10 -15.81 -10.51
N GLU A 350 0.36 -15.18 -9.43
CA GLU A 350 1.34 -14.10 -9.47
C GLU A 350 2.50 -14.53 -10.38
N LYS A 351 2.78 -13.74 -11.42
CA LYS A 351 3.89 -14.03 -12.33
C LYS A 351 5.17 -13.80 -11.54
N LYS A 352 5.75 -14.88 -11.02
CA LYS A 352 7.03 -14.87 -10.32
C LYS A 352 8.18 -14.40 -11.18
#